data_AF-A0A0U5MQE7-F1
#
_entry.id   AF-A0A0U5MQE7-F1
#
_cell.length_a   1.000
_cell.length_b   1.000
_cell.length_c   1.000
_cell.angle_alpha   90.00
_cell.angle_beta   90.00
_cell.angle_gamma   90.00
#
_symmetry.space_group_name_H-M   'P 1'
#
loop_
_entity.id
_entity.type
_entity.pdbx_description
1 polymer ?
#
loop_
_entity_poly.entity_id
_entity_poly.type
_entity_poly.pdbx_seq_one_letter_code
_entity_poly.pdbx_strand_id
1 'polypeptide(L)'
;MIPRHAVIRWGEALLLGVGFVDHDHCEAVEMINRLAAATPPERLELTRTFTRHCVEHFAREEAMMVKTGFFALDPHRDEHRRVIAELEDVIRALEAGETCDEYFAVDLPQWFLEHRATMDYVTSGYALDHGWTE
;
A
#
# COMPACT_ATOMS: atom_id res chain seq x y z
N MET A 1 13.52 16.37 5.67
CA MET A 1 14.71 15.72 6.24
C MET A 1 14.45 14.21 6.17
N ILE A 2 15.11 13.48 5.28
CA ILE A 2 14.85 12.04 5.09
C ILE A 2 15.57 11.30 6.24
N PRO A 3 14.87 10.55 7.10
CA PRO A 3 15.52 9.78 8.16
C PRO A 3 16.44 8.72 7.55
N ARG A 4 17.60 8.48 8.16
CA ARG A 4 18.65 7.53 7.71
C ARG A 4 18.20 6.05 7.69
N HIS A 5 16.93 5.78 8.00
CA HIS A 5 16.33 4.45 8.22
C HIS A 5 15.06 4.21 7.36
N ALA A 6 14.83 5.00 6.31
CA ALA A 6 13.71 4.76 5.40
C ALA A 6 13.95 3.49 4.56
N VAL A 7 13.01 2.56 4.61
CA VAL A 7 12.98 1.32 3.81
C VAL A 7 12.49 1.59 2.38
N ILE A 8 11.68 2.63 2.18
CA ILE A 8 11.30 3.16 0.87
C ILE A 8 11.63 4.64 0.80
N ARG A 9 12.26 5.08 -0.29
CA ARG A 9 12.43 6.51 -0.58
C ARG A 9 11.40 6.95 -1.61
N TRP A 10 10.48 7.82 -1.19
CA TRP A 10 9.56 8.45 -2.13
C TRP A 10 10.30 9.35 -3.13
N GLY A 11 9.80 9.41 -4.36
CA GLY A 11 10.31 10.26 -5.42
C GLY A 11 9.43 10.18 -6.66
N GLU A 12 9.68 11.06 -7.64
CA GLU A 12 8.88 11.16 -8.87
C GLU A 12 8.76 9.84 -9.65
N ALA A 13 9.75 8.96 -9.54
CA ALA A 13 9.73 7.63 -10.15
C ALA A 13 8.61 6.71 -9.61
N LEU A 14 8.02 7.02 -8.45
CA LEU A 14 6.88 6.29 -7.90
C LEU A 14 5.52 6.88 -8.31
N LEU A 15 5.49 8.02 -9.03
CA LEU A 15 4.24 8.60 -9.53
C LEU A 15 3.66 7.81 -10.70
N LEU A 16 2.34 7.64 -10.69
CA LEU A 16 1.52 6.96 -11.68
C LEU A 16 0.67 7.95 -12.49
N GLY A 17 0.51 9.18 -12.02
CA GLY A 17 -0.21 10.25 -12.71
C GLY A 17 -1.71 10.30 -12.40
N VAL A 18 -2.23 9.36 -11.61
CA VAL A 18 -3.58 9.43 -11.04
C VAL A 18 -3.50 10.10 -9.68
N GLY A 19 -4.12 11.26 -9.54
CA GLY A 19 -3.87 12.18 -8.43
C GLY A 19 -4.11 11.57 -7.05
N PHE A 20 -5.21 10.84 -6.87
CA PHE A 20 -5.48 10.20 -5.59
C PHE A 20 -4.59 8.99 -5.31
N VAL A 21 -4.25 8.20 -6.34
CA VAL A 21 -3.36 7.04 -6.20
C VAL A 21 -1.98 7.52 -5.75
N ASP A 22 -1.45 8.55 -6.40
CA ASP A 22 -0.15 9.12 -6.05
C ASP A 22 -0.12 9.72 -4.63
N HIS A 23 -1.21 10.36 -4.22
CA HIS A 23 -1.35 10.88 -2.86
C HIS A 23 -1.38 9.76 -1.82
N ASP A 24 -2.29 8.79 -1.99
CA ASP A 24 -2.47 7.68 -1.07
C ASP A 24 -1.20 6.80 -1.00
N HIS A 25 -0.48 6.63 -2.11
CA HIS A 25 0.81 5.92 -2.16
C HIS A 25 1.93 6.67 -1.42
N CYS A 26 1.96 7.99 -1.51
CA CYS A 26 2.92 8.80 -0.75
C CYS A 26 2.69 8.63 0.75
N GLU A 27 1.42 8.70 1.19
CA GLU A 27 1.03 8.46 2.58
C GLU A 27 1.36 7.03 3.03
N ALA A 28 1.09 6.02 2.18
CA ALA A 28 1.44 4.63 2.46
C ALA A 28 2.95 4.47 2.68
N VAL A 29 3.80 5.08 1.83
CA VAL A 29 5.26 5.04 2.00
C VAL A 29 5.71 5.72 3.29
N GLU A 30 5.08 6.83 3.69
CA GLU A 30 5.35 7.45 4.99
C GLU A 30 4.98 6.53 6.16
N MET A 31 3.83 5.86 6.09
CA MET A 31 3.40 4.89 7.11
C MET A 31 4.32 3.67 7.17
N ILE A 32 4.71 3.10 6.02
CA ILE A 32 5.64 1.96 5.94
C ILE A 32 6.99 2.33 6.58
N ASN A 33 7.53 3.51 6.27
CA ASN A 33 8.78 3.97 6.88
C ASN A 33 8.66 4.19 8.39
N ARG A 34 7.50 4.65 8.88
CA ARG A 34 7.23 4.76 10.31
C ARG A 34 7.12 3.40 10.99
N LEU A 35 6.46 2.43 10.35
CA LEU A 35 6.36 1.05 10.84
C LEU A 35 7.73 0.38 10.97
N ALA A 36 8.59 0.52 9.96
CA ALA A 36 9.94 -0.03 9.98
C ALA A 36 10.81 0.57 11.10
N ALA A 37 10.62 1.84 11.43
CA ALA A 37 11.35 2.53 12.49
C ALA A 37 10.71 2.43 13.89
N ALA A 38 9.46 1.99 13.97
CA ALA A 38 8.69 1.95 15.22
C ALA A 38 9.18 0.84 16.17
N THR A 39 9.02 1.09 17.47
CA THR A 39 9.22 0.05 18.48
C THR A 39 8.06 -0.95 18.49
N PRO A 40 8.24 -2.19 18.96
CA PRO A 40 7.17 -3.19 18.97
C PRO A 40 5.85 -2.71 19.61
N PRO A 41 5.82 -1.97 20.75
CA PRO A 41 4.58 -1.44 21.30
C PRO A 41 3.85 -0.44 20.39
N GLU A 42 4.58 0.36 19.61
CA GLU A 42 4.00 1.36 18.71
C GLU A 42 3.48 0.73 17.41
N ARG A 43 4.11 -0.37 16.97
CA ARG A 43 3.79 -1.04 15.70
C ARG A 43 2.35 -1.52 15.63
N LEU A 44 1.74 -1.96 16.73
CA LEU A 44 0.36 -2.46 16.72
C LEU A 44 -0.64 -1.40 16.23
N GLU A 45 -0.63 -0.21 16.84
CA GLU A 45 -1.57 0.85 16.48
C GLU A 45 -1.25 1.48 15.12
N LEU A 46 0.04 1.52 14.75
CA LEU A 46 0.44 1.92 13.40
C LEU A 46 -0.03 0.92 12.34
N THR A 47 0.06 -0.38 12.60
CA THR A 47 -0.37 -1.42 11.65
C THR A 47 -1.87 -1.38 11.46
N ARG A 48 -2.64 -1.20 12.54
CA ARG A 48 -4.09 -0.98 12.46
C ARG A 48 -4.45 0.26 11.64
N THR A 49 -3.67 1.34 11.77
CA THR A 49 -3.87 2.57 11.01
C THR A 49 -3.54 2.39 9.54
N PHE A 50 -2.42 1.74 9.23
CA PHE A 50 -2.02 1.41 7.87
C PHE A 50 -3.02 0.45 7.20
N THR A 51 -3.56 -0.53 7.93
CA THR A 51 -4.59 -1.44 7.42
C THR A 51 -5.85 -0.67 7.00
N ARG A 52 -6.30 0.31 7.79
CA ARG A 52 -7.44 1.17 7.40
C ARG A 52 -7.13 2.00 6.16
N HIS A 53 -5.92 2.57 6.09
CA HIS A 53 -5.44 3.30 4.90
C HIS A 53 -5.52 2.42 3.64
N CYS A 54 -5.00 1.20 3.71
CA CYS A 54 -5.08 0.24 2.60
C CYS A 54 -6.53 -0.07 2.20
N VAL A 55 -7.43 -0.34 3.16
CA VAL A 55 -8.84 -0.61 2.87
C VAL A 55 -9.51 0.57 2.15
N GLU A 56 -9.27 1.79 2.61
CA GLU A 56 -9.83 3.01 2.01
C GLU A 56 -9.26 3.27 0.61
N HIS A 57 -7.94 3.12 0.45
CA HIS A 57 -7.25 3.26 -0.83
C HIS A 57 -7.74 2.22 -1.85
N PHE A 58 -7.73 0.93 -1.50
CA PHE A 58 -8.17 -0.16 -2.38
C PHE A 58 -9.64 0.01 -2.79
N ALA A 59 -10.51 0.46 -1.89
CA ALA A 59 -11.91 0.72 -2.24
C ALA A 59 -12.05 1.81 -3.31
N ARG A 60 -11.21 2.85 -3.27
CA ARG A 60 -11.20 3.93 -4.27
C ARG A 60 -10.61 3.47 -5.59
N GLU A 61 -9.52 2.71 -5.55
CA GLU A 61 -8.90 2.15 -6.75
C GLU A 61 -9.84 1.15 -7.45
N GLU A 62 -10.47 0.25 -6.71
CA GLU A 62 -11.45 -0.68 -7.26
C GLU A 62 -12.67 0.06 -7.86
N ALA A 63 -13.12 1.15 -7.22
CA ALA A 63 -14.17 1.98 -7.78
C ALA A 63 -13.73 2.65 -9.10
N MET A 64 -12.49 3.11 -9.19
CA MET A 64 -11.90 3.62 -10.43
C MET A 64 -11.87 2.51 -11.50
N MET A 65 -11.40 1.32 -11.15
CA MET A 65 -11.34 0.16 -12.05
C MET A 65 -12.72 -0.22 -12.60
N VAL A 66 -13.75 -0.22 -11.75
CA VAL A 66 -15.14 -0.47 -12.17
C VAL A 66 -15.63 0.63 -13.12
N LYS A 67 -15.38 1.89 -12.79
CA LYS A 67 -15.81 3.05 -13.61
C LYS A 67 -15.14 3.07 -14.99
N THR A 68 -13.88 2.69 -15.09
CA THR A 68 -13.11 2.70 -16.34
C THR A 68 -13.24 1.39 -17.13
N GLY A 69 -13.82 0.34 -16.53
CA GLY A 69 -13.98 -0.97 -17.16
C GLY A 69 -12.67 -1.74 -17.24
N PHE A 70 -11.82 -1.65 -16.20
CA PHE A 70 -10.53 -2.32 -16.15
C PHE A 70 -10.68 -3.84 -16.24
N PHE A 71 -9.96 -4.45 -17.19
CA PHE A 71 -10.14 -5.85 -17.59
C PHE A 71 -9.64 -6.87 -16.56
N ALA A 72 -8.74 -6.48 -15.66
CA ALA A 72 -8.14 -7.36 -14.65
C ALA A 72 -8.58 -6.99 -13.22
N LEU A 73 -9.86 -6.61 -13.05
CA LEU A 73 -10.41 -6.24 -11.76
C LEU A 73 -10.30 -7.34 -10.70
N ASP A 74 -10.75 -8.56 -11.02
CA ASP A 74 -10.81 -9.63 -10.03
C ASP A 74 -9.42 -10.05 -9.54
N PRO A 75 -8.40 -10.27 -10.41
CA PRO A 75 -7.05 -10.56 -9.95
C PRO A 75 -6.44 -9.47 -9.06
N HIS A 76 -6.69 -8.19 -9.37
CA HIS A 76 -6.17 -7.08 -8.57
C HIS A 76 -6.85 -7.01 -7.20
N ARG A 77 -8.18 -7.10 -7.17
CA ARG A 77 -8.94 -7.19 -5.92
C ARG A 77 -8.53 -8.37 -5.05
N ASP A 78 -8.19 -9.51 -5.64
CA ASP A 78 -7.74 -10.68 -4.87
C ASP A 78 -6.38 -10.44 -4.21
N GLU A 79 -5.47 -9.68 -4.85
CA GLU A 79 -4.21 -9.26 -4.24
C GLU A 79 -4.45 -8.27 -3.08
N HIS A 80 -5.38 -7.31 -3.23
CA HIS A 80 -5.81 -6.44 -2.14
C HIS A 80 -6.33 -7.23 -0.93
N ARG A 81 -7.20 -8.22 -1.17
CA ARG A 81 -7.72 -9.08 -0.10
C ARG A 81 -6.62 -9.87 0.59
N ARG A 82 -5.65 -10.37 -0.19
CA ARG A 82 -4.50 -11.13 0.32
C ARG A 82 -3.67 -10.28 1.28
N VAL A 83 -3.30 -9.06 0.90
CA VAL A 83 -2.48 -8.18 1.75
C VAL A 83 -3.25 -7.69 2.98
N ILE A 84 -4.57 -7.46 2.89
CA ILE A 84 -5.38 -7.14 4.08
C ILE A 84 -5.39 -8.32 5.06
N ALA A 85 -5.58 -9.54 4.58
CA ALA A 85 -5.52 -10.73 5.45
C ALA A 85 -4.13 -10.90 6.09
N GLU A 86 -3.06 -10.67 5.34
CA GLU A 86 -1.68 -10.69 5.85
C GLU A 86 -1.46 -9.62 6.95
N LEU A 87 -1.96 -8.40 6.77
CA LEU A 87 -1.91 -7.36 7.79
C LEU A 87 -2.70 -7.74 9.05
N GLU A 88 -3.86 -8.38 8.90
CA GLU A 88 -4.63 -8.90 10.03
C GLU A 88 -3.88 -10.01 10.79
N ASP A 89 -3.13 -10.87 10.08
CA ASP A 89 -2.27 -11.89 10.68
C ASP A 89 -1.13 -11.24 11.47
N VAL A 90 -0.48 -10.23 10.92
CA VAL A 90 0.58 -9.45 11.58
C VAL A 90 0.06 -8.74 12.82
N ILE A 91 -1.16 -8.18 12.79
CA ILE A 91 -1.80 -7.59 13.97
C ILE A 91 -1.94 -8.63 15.08
N ARG A 92 -2.40 -9.85 14.76
CA ARG A 92 -2.55 -10.93 15.75
C ARG A 92 -1.21 -11.37 16.32
N ALA A 93 -0.16 -11.43 15.50
CA ALA A 93 1.19 -11.74 15.95
C ALA A 93 1.75 -10.67 16.91
N LEU A 94 1.55 -9.37 16.59
CA LEU A 94 1.92 -8.25 17.46
C LEU A 94 1.16 -8.31 18.80
N GLU A 95 -0.13 -8.64 18.79
CA GLU A 95 -0.93 -8.84 20.01
C GLU A 95 -0.43 -10.01 20.86
N ALA A 96 0.13 -11.04 20.23
CA ALA A 96 0.77 -12.17 20.91
C ALA A 96 2.20 -11.85 21.42
N GLY A 97 2.72 -10.66 21.13
CA GLY A 97 4.04 -10.20 21.58
C GLY A 97 5.17 -10.50 20.61
N GLU A 98 4.88 -10.93 19.38
CA GLU A 98 5.88 -11.07 18.32
C GLU A 98 6.30 -9.69 17.80
N THR A 99 7.53 -9.54 17.30
CA THR A 99 8.02 -8.23 16.81
C THR A 99 7.72 -7.98 15.34
N CYS A 100 7.64 -9.04 14.53
CA CYS A 100 7.46 -8.99 13.07
C CYS A 100 8.50 -8.10 12.35
N ASP A 101 9.75 -8.10 12.83
CA ASP A 101 10.80 -7.19 12.32
C ASP A 101 11.06 -7.34 10.81
N GLU A 102 11.17 -8.58 10.33
CA GLU A 102 11.43 -8.87 8.91
C GLU A 102 10.30 -8.35 8.02
N TYR A 103 9.05 -8.56 8.43
CA TYR A 103 7.88 -8.11 7.69
C TYR A 103 7.91 -6.59 7.43
N PHE A 104 8.17 -5.80 8.47
CA PHE A 104 8.20 -4.34 8.34
C PHE A 104 9.46 -3.82 7.65
N ALA A 105 10.59 -4.55 7.73
CA ALA A 105 11.84 -4.14 7.13
C ALA A 105 11.98 -4.55 5.65
N VAL A 106 11.33 -5.65 5.25
CA VAL A 106 11.56 -6.32 3.96
C VAL A 106 10.24 -6.60 3.23
N ASP A 107 9.38 -7.43 3.80
CA ASP A 107 8.24 -8.00 3.06
C ASP A 107 7.22 -6.93 2.65
N LEU A 108 6.76 -6.10 3.59
CA LEU A 108 5.80 -5.03 3.31
C LEU A 108 6.36 -3.96 2.35
N PRO A 109 7.60 -3.45 2.53
CA PRO A 109 8.20 -2.54 1.57
C PRO A 109 8.34 -3.13 0.17
N GLN A 110 8.76 -4.40 0.07
CA GLN A 110 8.93 -5.09 -1.20
C GLN A 110 7.57 -5.27 -1.90
N TRP A 111 6.56 -5.75 -1.18
CA TRP A 111 5.20 -5.90 -1.69
C TRP A 111 4.68 -4.59 -2.29
N PHE A 112 4.79 -3.47 -1.55
CA PHE A 112 4.32 -2.17 -2.04
C PHE A 112 5.00 -1.78 -3.36
N LEU A 113 6.33 -1.92 -3.43
CA LEU A 113 7.08 -1.57 -4.64
C LEU A 113 6.71 -2.45 -5.84
N GLU A 114 6.51 -3.75 -5.61
CA GLU A 114 6.14 -4.71 -6.65
C GLU A 114 4.70 -4.48 -7.15
N HIS A 115 3.75 -4.33 -6.23
CA HIS A 115 2.35 -4.05 -6.53
C HIS A 115 2.22 -2.76 -7.35
N ARG A 116 2.83 -1.68 -6.86
CA ARG A 116 2.86 -0.38 -7.56
C ARG A 116 3.55 -0.43 -8.91
N ALA A 117 4.63 -1.21 -9.06
CA ALA A 117 5.36 -1.31 -10.32
C ALA A 117 4.66 -2.17 -11.37
N THR A 118 3.66 -2.97 -10.97
CA THR A 118 3.01 -3.95 -11.85
C THR A 118 1.51 -3.69 -11.97
N MET A 119 0.74 -3.89 -10.91
CA MET A 119 -0.72 -3.86 -10.92
C MET A 119 -1.22 -2.42 -11.03
N ASP A 120 -0.75 -1.53 -10.17
CA ASP A 120 -1.21 -0.13 -10.11
C ASP A 120 -0.72 0.64 -11.33
N TYR A 121 0.48 0.29 -11.83
CA TYR A 121 1.01 0.86 -13.07
C TYR A 121 0.09 0.60 -14.25
N VAL A 122 -0.34 -0.65 -14.43
CA VAL A 122 -1.26 -1.03 -15.51
C VAL A 122 -2.65 -0.45 -15.27
N THR A 123 -3.12 -0.46 -14.02
CA THR A 123 -4.44 0.04 -13.62
C THR A 123 -4.57 1.55 -13.83
N SER A 124 -3.59 2.32 -13.38
CA SER A 124 -3.54 3.78 -13.54
C SER A 124 -3.39 4.20 -14.99
N GLY A 125 -2.48 3.55 -15.74
CA GLY A 125 -2.33 3.81 -17.18
C GLY A 125 -3.62 3.55 -17.94
N TYR A 126 -4.27 2.42 -17.68
CA TYR A 126 -5.57 2.11 -18.28
C TYR A 126 -6.63 3.15 -17.91
N ALA A 127 -6.71 3.56 -16.64
CA ALA A 127 -7.67 4.55 -16.19
C ALA A 127 -7.51 5.89 -16.95
N LEU A 128 -6.28 6.38 -17.08
CA LEU A 128 -5.97 7.60 -17.83
C LEU A 128 -6.34 7.49 -19.31
N ASP A 129 -6.02 6.37 -19.95
CA ASP A 129 -6.38 6.09 -21.35
C ASP A 129 -7.91 6.02 -21.58
N HIS A 130 -8.66 5.72 -20.51
CA HIS A 130 -10.13 5.58 -20.53
C HIS A 130 -10.85 6.78 -19.90
N GLY A 131 -10.19 7.94 -19.86
CA GLY A 131 -10.82 9.21 -19.53
C GLY A 131 -10.99 9.48 -18.04
N TRP A 132 -10.21 8.81 -17.18
CA TRP A 132 -10.11 9.19 -15.77
C TRP A 132 -9.46 10.55 -15.63
N THR A 133 -10.13 11.48 -14.93
CA THR A 133 -9.67 12.85 -14.72
C THR A 133 -9.74 13.31 -13.26
N GLU A 134 -10.18 12.43 -12.36
CA GLU A 134 -10.33 12.71 -10.91
C GLU A 134 -9.00 12.53 -10.15
#